data_AF-A0A1E4TAG3-F1
#
_entry.id   AF-A0A1E4TAG3-F1
#
_cell.length_a   1.000
_cell.length_b   1.000
_cell.length_c   1.000
_cell.angle_alpha   90.00
_cell.angle_beta   90.00
_cell.angle_gamma   90.00
#
_symmetry.space_group_name_H-M   'P 1'
#
loop_
_entity.id
_entity.type
_entity.pdbx_description
1 polymer ?
#
loop_
_entity_poly.entity_id
_entity_poly.type
_entity_poly.pdbx_seq_one_letter_code
_entity_poly.pdbx_strand_id
1 'polypeptide(L)'
;MCGILVAAEYAGKPVVSDWLYSACKDRGPDAFNQITAHYGACTVFAAGSVLSLRDPLVQQPLQFADGSWLLFNGELYQPDNVLHPHINDTLYLSERIVADGLLPALNAVTGEYAVVYYSAVDEALFFLRDRIGMRSLVYSLNEHSFVVASAGLAEPVEVAPYLLYKFDFATFTLSTASIFERPVLSKHIALSDIATAVQRMRNVLTTAVRRRVARIPDQPLAVLFSGGLDCTILARIVDLCLPPGHPIDLVNVAFDHPRTDKTADDAPDRHLGLQSWRALAQLSDRPIRFVAVNVPFSLVETHRQRVANLMKPLDSVMDLSIALAFYFAARADGATLLESGDSEQHTTEYRCTSKVFISGLGADELFAGYKRHRSIFQRRSTSIEQSYGALAEELELDFNRLHARNLGRDDRVTGSWARELRYPYLDRDVVEYTLSLSLQAKFNYETDEDKFLLRELARSFSLRFVADTPKRAIQFGARSAKMEKGQGKIKGTDALE
;
A
#
# COMPACT_ATOMS: atom_id res chain seq x y z
N MET A 1 6.60 -8.79 2.65
CA MET A 1 7.43 -7.87 1.84
C MET A 1 8.88 -8.04 2.26
N CYS A 2 9.86 -7.64 1.47
CA CYS A 2 11.22 -7.66 1.99
C CYS A 2 11.39 -6.58 3.09
N GLY A 3 12.35 -6.78 3.99
CA GLY A 3 12.75 -5.81 5.00
C GLY A 3 14.14 -5.29 4.71
N ILE A 4 14.28 -3.97 4.71
CA ILE A 4 15.57 -3.27 4.58
C ILE A 4 15.92 -2.70 5.96
N LEU A 5 17.17 -2.87 6.37
CA LEU A 5 17.73 -2.24 7.56
C LEU A 5 19.19 -1.89 7.31
N VAL A 6 19.53 -0.61 7.36
CA VAL A 6 20.91 -0.11 7.36
C VAL A 6 21.08 0.84 8.54
N ALA A 7 22.12 0.62 9.33
CA ALA A 7 22.50 1.48 10.44
C ALA A 7 23.99 1.79 10.33
N ALA A 8 24.35 3.05 10.50
CA ALA A 8 25.70 3.56 10.42
C ALA A 8 26.00 4.41 11.66
N GLU A 9 27.19 4.24 12.23
CA GLU A 9 27.61 4.96 13.43
C GLU A 9 29.03 5.49 13.24
N TYR A 10 29.22 6.77 13.54
CA TYR A 10 30.52 7.41 13.46
C TYR A 10 31.34 7.13 14.72
N ALA A 11 32.56 6.63 14.57
CA ALA A 11 33.48 6.32 15.66
C ALA A 11 32.90 5.36 16.72
N GLY A 12 31.98 4.48 16.32
CA GLY A 12 31.25 3.56 17.20
C GLY A 12 30.76 2.30 16.49
N LYS A 13 29.86 1.56 17.15
CA LYS A 13 29.23 0.36 16.61
C LYS A 13 27.72 0.59 16.53
N PRO A 14 27.09 0.53 15.34
CA PRO A 14 25.67 0.78 15.18
C PRO A 14 24.83 0.00 16.18
N VAL A 15 24.13 0.72 17.04
CA VAL A 15 23.16 0.13 17.96
C VAL A 15 21.82 -0.03 17.24
N VAL A 16 21.57 -1.25 16.76
CA VAL A 16 20.25 -1.66 16.27
C VAL A 16 19.46 -2.25 17.44
N SER A 17 18.29 -1.67 17.74
CA SER A 17 17.41 -2.22 18.78
C SER A 17 16.80 -3.56 18.36
N ASP A 18 16.57 -4.46 19.33
CA ASP A 18 15.90 -5.75 19.09
C ASP A 18 14.53 -5.56 18.42
N TRP A 19 13.82 -4.49 18.79
CA TRP A 19 12.57 -4.10 18.14
C TRP A 19 12.75 -3.87 16.64
N LEU A 20 13.68 -3.01 16.24
CA LEU A 20 13.88 -2.66 14.84
C LEU A 20 14.37 -3.85 14.02
N TYR A 21 15.31 -4.62 14.58
CA TYR A 21 15.81 -5.85 13.97
C TYR A 21 14.67 -6.84 13.72
N SER A 22 13.85 -7.12 14.74
CA SER A 22 12.70 -8.03 14.66
C SER A 22 11.65 -7.52 13.67
N ALA A 23 11.28 -6.24 13.75
CA ALA A 23 10.27 -5.65 12.87
C ALA A 23 10.68 -5.67 11.38
N CYS A 24 11.97 -5.52 11.07
CA CYS A 24 12.47 -5.68 9.70
C CYS A 24 12.52 -7.16 9.28
N LYS A 25 12.94 -8.06 10.19
CA LYS A 25 13.02 -9.50 9.92
C LYS A 25 11.66 -10.12 9.64
N ASP A 26 10.63 -9.75 10.41
CA ASP A 26 9.25 -10.25 10.29
C ASP A 26 8.62 -10.00 8.91
N ARG A 27 9.16 -9.02 8.16
CA ARG A 27 8.66 -8.70 6.82
C ARG A 27 8.93 -9.84 5.83
N GLY A 28 10.13 -10.40 5.90
CA GLY A 28 10.66 -11.37 4.94
C GLY A 28 11.18 -12.63 5.63
N PRO A 29 10.31 -13.60 5.94
CA PRO A 29 10.67 -14.77 6.74
C PRO A 29 11.43 -15.86 5.93
N ASP A 30 11.47 -15.77 4.60
CA ASP A 30 12.01 -16.86 3.76
C ASP A 30 13.54 -16.86 3.73
N ALA A 31 14.19 -15.70 3.88
CA ALA A 31 15.64 -15.60 4.10
C ALA A 31 16.03 -14.33 4.85
N PHE A 32 17.14 -14.37 5.56
CA PHE A 32 17.72 -13.22 6.24
C PHE A 32 19.24 -13.26 6.10
N ASN A 33 19.85 -12.16 5.65
CA ASN A 33 21.30 -12.01 5.58
C ASN A 33 21.72 -10.62 6.09
N GLN A 34 22.95 -10.53 6.61
CA GLN A 34 23.50 -9.30 7.16
C GLN A 34 24.99 -9.20 6.91
N ILE A 35 25.48 -7.96 6.79
CA ILE A 35 26.90 -7.64 6.65
C ILE A 35 27.29 -6.54 7.63
N THR A 36 28.57 -6.47 7.96
CA THR A 36 29.17 -5.34 8.66
C THR A 36 30.36 -4.87 7.82
N ALA A 37 30.40 -3.56 7.55
CA ALA A 37 31.45 -2.93 6.77
C ALA A 37 32.00 -1.70 7.50
N HIS A 38 33.22 -1.31 7.16
CA HIS A 38 33.89 -0.16 7.73
C HIS A 38 34.30 0.81 6.61
N TYR A 39 33.84 2.05 6.69
CA TYR A 39 34.15 3.12 5.74
C TYR A 39 34.75 4.30 6.51
N GLY A 40 36.09 4.39 6.50
CA GLY A 40 36.81 5.32 7.37
C GLY A 40 36.51 5.07 8.85
N ALA A 41 36.04 6.10 9.55
CA ALA A 41 35.64 6.01 10.96
C ALA A 41 34.20 5.52 11.16
N CYS A 42 33.45 5.28 10.08
CA CYS A 42 32.07 4.83 10.15
C CYS A 42 31.98 3.30 10.11
N THR A 43 31.29 2.71 11.08
CA THR A 43 30.89 1.30 11.03
C THR A 43 29.46 1.21 10.51
N VAL A 44 29.22 0.32 9.54
CA VAL A 44 27.92 0.14 8.90
C VAL A 44 27.44 -1.29 9.08
N PHE A 45 26.23 -1.44 9.62
CA PHE A 45 25.46 -2.67 9.65
C PHE A 45 24.38 -2.60 8.57
N ALA A 46 24.30 -3.61 7.70
CA ALA A 46 23.25 -3.71 6.70
C ALA A 46 22.64 -5.11 6.71
N ALA A 47 21.32 -5.21 6.70
CA ALA A 47 20.57 -6.45 6.73
C ALA A 47 19.37 -6.41 5.79
N GLY A 48 19.10 -7.57 5.17
CA GLY A 48 17.95 -7.79 4.31
C GLY A 48 17.16 -9.02 4.76
N SER A 49 15.85 -8.87 4.90
CA SER A 49 14.92 -10.00 5.05
C SER A 49 14.12 -10.16 3.76
N VAL A 50 13.89 -11.39 3.31
CA VAL A 50 13.32 -11.68 1.98
C VAL A 50 11.99 -12.40 2.14
N LEU A 51 10.94 -11.82 1.56
CA LEU A 51 9.72 -12.55 1.23
C LEU A 51 9.87 -13.03 -0.21
N SER A 52 10.13 -14.31 -0.41
CA SER A 52 10.32 -14.89 -1.73
C SER A 52 8.98 -15.04 -2.44
N LEU A 53 8.81 -14.24 -3.50
CA LEU A 53 7.74 -14.30 -4.50
C LEU A 53 8.26 -14.68 -5.89
N ARG A 54 9.57 -14.85 -6.02
CA ARG A 54 10.29 -15.10 -7.26
C ARG A 54 11.37 -16.14 -7.03
N ASP A 55 11.50 -17.04 -7.99
CA ASP A 55 12.60 -17.97 -8.07
C ASP A 55 13.70 -17.42 -9.00
N PRO A 56 14.99 -17.70 -8.71
CA PRO A 56 15.47 -18.28 -7.45
C PRO A 56 15.33 -17.28 -6.29
N LEU A 57 15.34 -17.78 -5.06
CA LEU A 57 15.49 -16.94 -3.88
C LEU A 57 16.85 -16.21 -3.93
N VAL A 58 16.83 -14.89 -3.74
CA VAL A 58 18.03 -14.03 -3.74
C VAL A 58 18.21 -13.45 -2.33
N GLN A 59 19.27 -13.85 -1.65
CA GLN A 59 19.62 -13.27 -0.34
C GLN A 59 20.10 -11.82 -0.51
N GLN A 60 19.82 -10.98 0.48
CA GLN A 60 20.21 -9.57 0.48
C GLN A 60 20.81 -9.16 1.84
N PRO A 61 21.84 -8.29 1.92
CA PRO A 61 22.37 -7.46 0.83
C PRO A 61 23.02 -8.26 -0.29
N LEU A 62 22.67 -7.95 -1.54
CA LEU A 62 23.27 -8.54 -2.74
C LEU A 62 24.58 -7.80 -3.00
N GLN A 63 25.71 -8.50 -2.95
CA GLN A 63 27.05 -7.91 -3.14
C GLN A 63 27.47 -7.97 -4.61
N PHE A 64 28.09 -6.90 -5.10
CA PHE A 64 28.67 -6.80 -6.43
C PHE A 64 30.18 -7.06 -6.40
N ALA A 65 30.77 -7.31 -7.58
CA ALA A 65 32.20 -7.61 -7.71
C ALA A 65 33.13 -6.42 -7.39
N ASP A 66 32.63 -5.19 -7.51
CA ASP A 66 33.34 -3.95 -7.20
C ASP A 66 33.30 -3.57 -5.70
N GLY A 67 32.63 -4.37 -4.86
CA GLY A 67 32.42 -4.09 -3.44
C GLY A 67 31.15 -3.29 -3.12
N SER A 68 30.40 -2.85 -4.14
CA SER A 68 29.07 -2.24 -3.97
C SER A 68 28.08 -3.28 -3.44
N TRP A 69 26.92 -2.85 -2.92
CA TRP A 69 25.84 -3.78 -2.54
C TRP A 69 24.43 -3.17 -2.65
N LEU A 70 23.43 -4.03 -2.82
CA LEU A 70 22.02 -3.68 -3.03
C LEU A 70 21.09 -4.34 -2.02
N LEU A 71 20.18 -3.54 -1.47
CA LEU A 71 18.96 -3.95 -0.79
C LEU A 71 17.75 -3.44 -1.58
N PHE A 72 16.85 -4.33 -1.94
CA PHE A 72 15.66 -4.10 -2.75
C PHE A 72 14.43 -4.73 -2.09
N ASN A 73 13.47 -3.90 -1.74
CA ASN A 73 12.12 -4.32 -1.34
C ASN A 73 11.14 -3.84 -2.39
N GLY A 74 10.68 -4.73 -3.26
CA GLY A 74 9.70 -4.35 -4.26
C GLY A 74 9.45 -5.40 -5.33
N GLU A 75 8.65 -4.98 -6.31
CA GLU A 75 8.26 -5.77 -7.48
C GLU A 75 8.36 -4.89 -8.72
N LEU A 76 8.86 -5.47 -9.81
CA LEU A 76 8.94 -4.79 -11.11
C LEU A 76 7.81 -5.27 -12.02
N TYR A 77 7.15 -4.33 -12.69
CA TYR A 77 6.08 -4.56 -13.64
C TYR A 77 6.52 -3.97 -14.98
N GLN A 78 6.84 -4.78 -15.98
CA GLN A 78 7.24 -4.27 -17.31
C GLN A 78 6.01 -4.16 -18.23
N PRO A 79 5.95 -3.14 -19.11
CA PRO A 79 5.08 -3.21 -20.28
C PRO A 79 5.51 -4.46 -21.08
N ASP A 80 4.55 -5.29 -21.48
CA ASP A 80 4.76 -6.43 -22.39
C ASP A 80 5.34 -7.74 -21.81
N ASN A 81 5.47 -7.93 -20.49
CA ASN A 81 5.92 -9.20 -19.90
C ASN A 81 7.27 -9.73 -20.47
N VAL A 82 8.14 -8.85 -20.98
CA VAL A 82 9.42 -9.21 -21.62
C VAL A 82 10.50 -9.63 -20.61
N LEU A 83 10.22 -9.52 -19.31
CA LEU A 83 10.98 -10.33 -18.35
C LEU A 83 10.60 -11.78 -18.62
N HIS A 84 11.58 -12.56 -19.09
CA HIS A 84 11.45 -14.01 -19.14
C HIS A 84 10.83 -14.44 -17.80
N PRO A 85 9.77 -15.28 -17.79
CA PRO A 85 8.96 -15.59 -16.59
C PRO A 85 9.73 -16.19 -15.40
N HIS A 86 11.06 -16.34 -15.51
CA HIS A 86 11.98 -16.90 -14.52
C HIS A 86 13.02 -15.89 -14.02
N ILE A 87 12.91 -14.60 -14.34
CA ILE A 87 13.87 -13.60 -13.84
C ILE A 87 13.36 -13.03 -12.50
N ASN A 88 14.17 -13.19 -11.47
CA ASN A 88 14.01 -12.53 -10.18
C ASN A 88 14.25 -11.02 -10.33
N ASP A 89 13.34 -10.20 -9.82
CA ASP A 89 13.36 -8.74 -10.00
C ASP A 89 14.62 -8.08 -9.38
N THR A 90 15.15 -8.63 -8.28
CA THR A 90 16.41 -8.16 -7.68
C THR A 90 17.61 -8.44 -8.59
N LEU A 91 17.67 -9.62 -9.20
CA LEU A 91 18.76 -9.95 -10.15
C LEU A 91 18.68 -9.06 -11.39
N TYR A 92 17.48 -8.90 -11.96
CA TYR A 92 17.29 -8.03 -13.11
C TYR A 92 17.74 -6.59 -12.82
N LEU A 93 17.33 -6.04 -11.68
CA LEU A 93 17.76 -4.69 -11.29
C LEU A 93 19.27 -4.63 -11.10
N SER A 94 19.88 -5.65 -10.49
CA SER A 94 21.33 -5.72 -10.30
C SER A 94 22.10 -5.72 -11.63
N GLU A 95 21.64 -6.47 -12.62
CA GLU A 95 22.24 -6.51 -13.97
C GLU A 95 22.14 -5.15 -14.66
N ARG A 96 20.99 -4.48 -14.55
CA ARG A 96 20.79 -3.12 -15.08
C ARG A 96 21.67 -2.09 -14.38
N ILE A 97 21.84 -2.18 -13.06
CA ILE A 97 22.73 -1.29 -12.31
C ILE A 97 24.18 -1.46 -12.76
N VAL A 98 24.64 -2.70 -12.95
CA VAL A 98 26.00 -2.97 -13.44
C VAL A 98 26.19 -2.45 -14.88
N ALA A 99 25.17 -2.58 -15.73
CA ALA A 99 25.24 -2.16 -17.12
C ALA A 99 25.18 -0.64 -17.32
N ASP A 100 24.26 0.04 -16.63
CA ASP A 100 23.90 1.43 -16.93
C ASP A 100 24.09 2.41 -15.75
N GLY A 101 24.39 1.90 -14.56
CA GLY A 101 24.39 2.67 -13.32
C GLY A 101 23.00 2.78 -12.66
N LEU A 102 22.97 3.24 -11.41
CA LEU A 102 21.77 3.22 -10.55
C LEU A 102 20.58 3.98 -11.14
N LEU A 103 20.75 5.26 -11.49
CA LEU A 103 19.64 6.09 -11.94
C LEU A 103 19.10 5.67 -13.33
N PRO A 104 19.93 5.40 -14.34
CA PRO A 104 19.45 4.89 -15.62
C PRO A 104 18.71 3.54 -15.49
N ALA A 105 19.20 2.63 -14.62
CA ALA A 105 18.52 1.37 -14.34
C ALA A 105 17.12 1.59 -13.76
N LEU A 106 16.99 2.48 -12.77
CA LEU A 106 15.70 2.78 -12.12
C LEU A 106 14.72 3.53 -13.04
N ASN A 107 15.22 4.38 -13.93
CA ASN A 107 14.39 5.06 -14.93
C ASN A 107 13.83 4.11 -15.98
N ALA A 108 14.53 3.01 -16.27
CA ALA A 108 14.12 2.00 -17.25
C ALA A 108 13.12 0.98 -16.71
N VAL A 109 12.78 1.02 -15.43
CA VAL A 109 11.86 0.07 -14.80
C VAL A 109 10.63 0.77 -14.23
N THR A 110 9.52 0.04 -14.28
CA THR A 110 8.29 0.40 -13.57
C THR A 110 8.01 -0.62 -12.48
N GLY A 111 7.50 -0.19 -11.34
CA GLY A 111 7.36 -1.07 -10.19
C GLY A 111 6.93 -0.37 -8.92
N GLU A 112 6.82 -1.16 -7.86
CA GLU A 112 6.53 -0.77 -6.49
C GLU A 112 7.75 -1.14 -5.65
N TYR A 113 8.61 -0.19 -5.30
CA TYR A 113 9.91 -0.51 -4.71
C TYR A 113 10.48 0.55 -3.75
N ALA A 114 11.33 0.07 -2.85
CA ALA A 114 12.29 0.85 -2.08
C ALA A 114 13.69 0.24 -2.29
N VAL A 115 14.69 1.09 -2.47
CA VAL A 115 16.07 0.70 -2.78
C VAL A 115 17.02 1.36 -1.80
N VAL A 116 18.00 0.59 -1.32
CA VAL A 116 19.21 1.08 -0.68
C VAL A 116 20.41 0.45 -1.38
N TYR A 117 21.28 1.28 -1.93
CA TYR A 117 22.44 0.89 -2.72
C TYR A 117 23.69 1.57 -2.17
N TYR A 118 24.71 0.80 -1.81
CA TYR A 118 26.03 1.34 -1.53
C TYR A 118 26.88 1.29 -2.79
N SER A 119 27.50 2.41 -3.13
CA SER A 119 28.50 2.52 -4.20
C SER A 119 29.90 2.50 -3.60
N ALA A 120 30.70 1.49 -3.94
CA ALA A 120 32.11 1.45 -3.57
C ALA A 120 32.92 2.56 -4.25
N VAL A 121 32.51 2.98 -5.44
CA VAL A 121 33.18 4.05 -6.21
C VAL A 121 32.94 5.42 -5.56
N ASP A 122 31.71 5.70 -5.12
CA ASP A 122 31.36 6.99 -4.50
C ASP A 122 31.58 7.01 -2.98
N GLU A 123 31.90 5.85 -2.39
CA GLU A 123 31.97 5.61 -0.94
C GLU A 123 30.74 6.14 -0.19
N ALA A 124 29.55 5.98 -0.79
CA ALA A 124 28.33 6.57 -0.30
C ALA A 124 27.13 5.63 -0.42
N LEU A 125 26.17 5.83 0.47
CA LEU A 125 24.89 5.15 0.47
C LEU A 125 23.84 5.97 -0.28
N PHE A 126 23.19 5.35 -1.25
CA PHE A 126 22.09 5.91 -2.00
C PHE A 126 20.79 5.21 -1.64
N PHE A 127 19.73 5.97 -1.40
CA PHE A 127 18.41 5.39 -1.13
C PHE A 127 17.27 6.22 -1.68
N LEU A 128 16.20 5.54 -2.07
CA LEU A 128 15.03 6.11 -2.72
C LEU A 128 13.85 5.14 -2.71
N ARG A 129 12.70 5.64 -3.17
CA ARG A 129 11.47 4.87 -3.40
C ARG A 129 11.00 5.03 -4.84
N ASP A 130 10.03 4.21 -5.22
CA ASP A 130 9.29 4.38 -6.47
C ASP A 130 8.62 5.77 -6.57
N ARG A 131 8.08 6.07 -7.76
CA ARG A 131 7.53 7.39 -8.10
C ARG A 131 6.38 7.85 -7.19
N ILE A 132 5.67 6.93 -6.53
CA ILE A 132 4.56 7.27 -5.64
C ILE A 132 4.94 7.09 -4.18
N GLY A 133 5.93 6.24 -3.89
CA GLY A 133 6.31 5.84 -2.54
C GLY A 133 5.39 4.76 -1.99
N MET A 134 5.23 3.66 -2.72
CA MET A 134 4.35 2.55 -2.32
C MET A 134 4.99 1.64 -1.27
N ARG A 135 6.29 1.34 -1.39
CA ARG A 135 7.03 0.56 -0.38
C ARG A 135 7.61 1.45 0.70
N SER A 136 7.44 1.11 1.98
CA SER A 136 7.91 1.98 3.05
C SER A 136 9.43 2.02 3.16
N LEU A 137 9.93 3.23 3.36
CA LEU A 137 11.30 3.51 3.75
C LEU A 137 11.29 4.78 4.61
N VAL A 138 11.86 4.69 5.81
CA VAL A 138 12.02 5.81 6.75
C VAL A 138 13.48 5.88 7.17
N TYR A 139 13.96 7.07 7.52
CA TYR A 139 15.30 7.23 8.05
C TYR A 139 15.33 8.10 9.31
N SER A 140 16.41 8.01 10.08
CA SER A 140 16.72 8.89 11.20
C SER A 140 18.21 9.24 11.13
N LEU A 141 18.54 10.49 11.42
CA LEU A 141 19.90 11.00 11.38
C LEU A 141 20.10 11.95 12.57
N ASN A 142 21.12 11.69 13.38
CA ASN A 142 21.64 12.60 14.40
C ASN A 142 23.16 12.73 14.24
N GLU A 143 23.83 13.40 15.18
CA GLU A 143 25.27 13.70 15.09
C GLU A 143 26.17 12.45 15.05
N HIS A 144 25.69 11.29 15.49
CA HIS A 144 26.52 10.09 15.65
C HIS A 144 25.98 8.86 14.91
N SER A 145 24.69 8.84 14.57
CA SER A 145 24.01 7.68 14.01
C SER A 145 23.10 8.06 12.84
N PHE A 146 23.12 7.20 11.83
CA PHE A 146 22.22 7.22 10.70
C PHE A 146 21.55 5.86 10.59
N VAL A 147 20.24 5.83 10.42
CA VAL A 147 19.48 4.59 10.23
C VAL A 147 18.50 4.80 9.09
N VAL A 148 18.40 3.84 8.17
CA VAL A 148 17.33 3.76 7.16
C VAL A 148 16.72 2.36 7.18
N ALA A 149 15.39 2.27 7.25
CA ALA A 149 14.71 1.00 7.43
C ALA A 149 13.31 0.97 6.80
N SER A 150 12.79 -0.23 6.55
CA SER A 150 11.40 -0.47 6.12
C SER A 150 10.39 -0.59 7.27
N ALA A 151 10.79 -0.26 8.50
CA ALA A 151 9.95 -0.33 9.70
C ALA A 151 10.07 0.98 10.52
N GLY A 152 9.11 1.23 11.41
CA GLY A 152 9.06 2.46 12.20
C GLY A 152 10.28 2.67 13.12
N LEU A 153 10.81 3.90 13.14
CA LEU A 153 11.95 4.33 13.95
C LEU A 153 11.49 5.23 15.11
N ALA A 154 12.40 5.57 16.04
CA ALA A 154 12.10 6.45 17.17
C ALA A 154 11.77 7.88 16.71
N GLU A 155 12.63 8.45 15.87
CA GLU A 155 12.52 9.78 15.25
C GLU A 155 12.60 9.64 13.72
N PRO A 156 11.55 9.07 13.07
CA PRO A 156 11.61 8.79 11.65
C PRO A 156 11.25 10.03 10.82
N VAL A 157 11.98 10.18 9.73
CA VAL A 157 11.61 10.99 8.57
C VAL A 157 11.21 10.04 7.45
N GLU A 158 10.03 10.27 6.87
CA GLU A 158 9.57 9.47 5.72
C GLU A 158 10.40 9.84 4.48
N VAL A 159 10.95 8.83 3.79
CA VAL A 159 11.65 9.05 2.52
C VAL A 159 10.62 9.49 1.49
N ALA A 160 10.78 10.69 0.96
CA ALA A 160 9.88 11.24 -0.04
C ALA A 160 10.07 10.53 -1.39
N PRO A 161 8.98 10.29 -2.16
CA PRO A 161 9.11 9.91 -3.55
C PRO A 161 9.79 11.03 -4.34
N TYR A 162 10.26 10.72 -5.55
CA TYR A 162 10.93 11.66 -6.47
C TYR A 162 12.34 12.10 -6.10
N LEU A 163 12.84 11.78 -4.90
CA LEU A 163 14.18 12.16 -4.45
C LEU A 163 15.13 10.96 -4.39
N LEU A 164 16.36 11.19 -4.82
CA LEU A 164 17.52 10.39 -4.47
C LEU A 164 18.16 10.99 -3.22
N TYR A 165 18.36 10.18 -2.20
CA TYR A 165 19.12 10.56 -1.01
C TYR A 165 20.52 9.96 -1.12
N LYS A 166 21.54 10.77 -0.83
CA LYS A 166 22.94 10.34 -0.74
C LYS A 166 23.44 10.62 0.69
N PHE A 167 23.76 9.56 1.42
CA PHE A 167 24.44 9.62 2.70
C PHE A 167 25.93 9.31 2.51
N ASP A 168 26.77 10.29 2.84
CA ASP A 168 28.21 10.23 2.66
C ASP A 168 28.86 9.81 3.98
N PHE A 169 29.56 8.67 3.99
CA PHE A 169 30.13 8.11 5.22
C PHE A 169 31.33 8.90 5.75
N ALA A 170 32.07 9.56 4.87
CA ALA A 170 33.28 10.30 5.24
C ALA A 170 32.93 11.63 5.94
N THR A 171 31.92 12.33 5.41
CA THR A 171 31.45 13.61 5.93
C THR A 171 30.31 13.46 6.94
N PHE A 172 29.68 12.29 7.01
CA PHE A 172 28.50 12.00 7.81
C PHE A 172 27.32 12.93 7.48
N THR A 173 27.17 13.27 6.20
CA THR A 173 26.14 14.20 5.72
C THR A 173 25.13 13.54 4.81
N LEU A 174 23.91 14.07 4.82
CA LEU A 174 22.82 13.66 3.94
C LEU A 174 22.50 14.77 2.95
N SER A 175 22.49 14.44 1.66
CA SER A 175 22.09 15.32 0.57
C SER A 175 20.98 14.69 -0.26
N THR A 176 20.23 15.51 -0.99
CA THR A 176 19.13 15.05 -1.85
C THR A 176 19.20 15.65 -3.24
N ALA A 177 18.71 14.89 -4.23
CA ALA A 177 18.55 15.33 -5.61
C ALA A 177 17.20 14.88 -6.17
N SER A 178 16.54 15.72 -6.96
CA SER A 178 15.29 15.36 -7.64
C SER A 178 15.58 14.46 -8.84
N ILE A 179 14.92 13.30 -8.92
CA ILE A 179 15.17 12.27 -9.95
C ILE A 179 13.93 11.90 -10.77
N PHE A 180 12.73 12.26 -10.31
CA PHE A 180 11.50 12.03 -11.04
C PHE A 180 10.68 13.32 -11.11
N GLU A 181 10.02 13.55 -12.23
CA GLU A 181 9.02 14.62 -12.34
C GLU A 181 7.77 14.27 -11.53
N ARG A 182 7.18 15.28 -10.91
CA ARG A 182 5.89 15.14 -10.24
C ARG A 182 4.79 15.14 -11.28
N PRO A 183 3.85 14.19 -11.24
CA PRO A 183 2.76 14.20 -12.19
C PRO A 183 1.80 15.35 -11.89
N VAL A 184 1.20 15.90 -12.94
CA VAL A 184 0.36 17.10 -12.87
C VAL A 184 -1.10 16.74 -13.15
N LEU A 185 -2.01 17.23 -12.30
CA LEU A 185 -3.44 17.04 -12.45
C LEU A 185 -3.99 17.98 -13.55
N SER A 186 -4.79 17.45 -14.46
CA SER A 186 -5.57 18.24 -15.40
C SER A 186 -6.64 19.03 -14.64
N LYS A 187 -6.70 20.34 -14.90
CA LYS A 187 -7.70 21.25 -14.32
C LYS A 187 -8.91 21.46 -15.23
N HIS A 188 -9.00 20.71 -16.32
CA HIS A 188 -10.15 20.74 -17.23
C HIS A 188 -11.41 20.23 -16.51
N ILE A 189 -12.51 20.99 -16.57
CA ILE A 189 -13.73 20.66 -15.81
C ILE A 189 -14.64 19.72 -16.59
N ALA A 190 -14.94 20.06 -17.85
CA ALA A 190 -16.04 19.43 -18.59
C ALA A 190 -15.76 17.96 -18.94
N LEU A 191 -16.73 17.09 -18.74
CA LEU A 191 -16.71 15.72 -19.25
C LEU A 191 -17.43 15.66 -20.59
N SER A 192 -16.71 15.30 -21.66
CA SER A 192 -17.28 15.22 -23.01
C SER A 192 -17.96 13.88 -23.29
N ASP A 193 -17.37 12.77 -22.85
CA ASP A 193 -17.88 11.43 -23.10
C ASP A 193 -17.54 10.47 -21.94
N ILE A 194 -18.54 10.22 -21.09
CA ILE A 194 -18.39 9.29 -19.96
C ILE A 194 -18.21 7.84 -20.42
N ALA A 195 -18.85 7.41 -21.49
CA ALA A 195 -18.80 6.02 -21.95
C ALA A 195 -17.39 5.65 -22.44
N THR A 196 -16.79 6.52 -23.24
CA THR A 196 -15.38 6.38 -23.65
C THR A 196 -14.44 6.42 -22.44
N ALA A 197 -14.69 7.33 -21.49
CA ALA A 197 -13.88 7.43 -20.29
C ALA A 197 -13.93 6.14 -19.45
N VAL A 198 -15.12 5.54 -19.29
CA VAL A 198 -15.34 4.26 -18.58
C VAL A 198 -14.63 3.12 -19.29
N GLN A 199 -14.77 3.01 -20.62
CA GLN A 199 -14.13 1.94 -21.38
C GLN A 199 -12.61 2.02 -21.29
N ARG A 200 -12.04 3.23 -21.39
CA ARG A 200 -10.60 3.43 -21.23
C ARG A 200 -10.14 3.16 -19.81
N MET A 201 -10.90 3.57 -18.79
CA MET A 201 -10.62 3.25 -17.39
C MET A 201 -10.59 1.73 -17.16
N ARG A 202 -11.59 1.01 -17.69
CA ARG A 202 -11.66 -0.45 -17.65
C ARG A 202 -10.40 -1.07 -18.24
N ASN A 203 -9.99 -0.64 -19.43
CA ASN A 203 -8.83 -1.18 -20.11
C ASN A 203 -7.53 -0.95 -19.32
N VAL A 204 -7.28 0.28 -18.89
CA VAL A 204 -6.05 0.65 -18.18
C VAL A 204 -5.97 -0.04 -16.82
N LEU A 205 -7.07 -0.06 -16.05
CA LEU A 205 -7.10 -0.75 -14.75
C LEU A 205 -6.99 -2.28 -14.89
N THR A 206 -7.58 -2.85 -15.94
CA THR A 206 -7.43 -4.29 -16.22
C THR A 206 -5.99 -4.63 -16.55
N THR A 207 -5.30 -3.81 -17.35
CA THR A 207 -3.87 -3.99 -17.62
C THR A 207 -3.02 -3.87 -16.35
N ALA A 208 -3.30 -2.88 -15.50
CA ALA A 208 -2.63 -2.70 -14.22
C ALA A 208 -2.79 -3.91 -13.29
N VAL A 209 -3.99 -4.51 -13.24
CA VAL A 209 -4.25 -5.74 -12.48
C VAL A 209 -3.54 -6.93 -13.12
N ARG A 210 -3.61 -7.12 -14.44
CA ARG A 210 -2.89 -8.23 -15.12
C ARG A 210 -1.40 -8.23 -14.79
N ARG A 211 -0.72 -7.09 -14.88
CA ARG A 211 0.71 -6.97 -14.51
C ARG A 211 0.98 -7.40 -13.07
N ARG A 212 0.07 -7.07 -12.16
CA ARG A 212 0.16 -7.40 -10.73
C ARG A 212 -0.24 -8.83 -10.38
N VAL A 213 -0.88 -9.57 -11.28
CA VAL A 213 -1.27 -10.96 -11.03
C VAL A 213 -0.54 -11.98 -11.92
N ALA A 214 0.22 -11.51 -12.91
CA ALA A 214 0.89 -12.37 -13.89
C ALA A 214 1.91 -13.36 -13.28
N ARG A 215 2.51 -13.00 -12.14
CA ARG A 215 3.59 -13.76 -11.48
C ARG A 215 3.29 -13.98 -10.00
N ILE A 216 2.07 -14.37 -9.65
CA ILE A 216 1.76 -14.68 -8.24
C ILE A 216 2.13 -16.14 -7.92
N PRO A 217 2.46 -16.46 -6.65
CA PRO A 217 2.65 -17.85 -6.23
C PRO A 217 1.39 -18.70 -6.44
N ASP A 218 1.55 -20.03 -6.43
CA ASP A 218 0.44 -20.98 -6.48
C ASP A 218 -0.28 -21.07 -5.11
N GLN A 219 -0.88 -19.95 -4.71
CA GLN A 219 -1.68 -19.76 -3.51
C GLN A 219 -2.85 -18.85 -3.89
N PRO A 220 -3.99 -18.90 -3.19
CA PRO A 220 -5.10 -17.97 -3.41
C PRO A 220 -4.60 -16.52 -3.47
N LEU A 221 -5.13 -15.72 -4.38
CA LEU A 221 -4.86 -14.28 -4.37
C LEU A 221 -5.82 -13.60 -3.38
N ALA A 222 -5.26 -12.81 -2.46
CA ALA A 222 -6.07 -12.04 -1.52
C ALA A 222 -6.41 -10.66 -2.08
N VAL A 223 -7.60 -10.16 -1.75
CA VAL A 223 -8.03 -8.77 -1.95
C VAL A 223 -8.43 -8.22 -0.58
N LEU A 224 -7.86 -7.07 -0.19
CA LEU A 224 -8.35 -6.35 0.99
C LEU A 224 -9.74 -5.79 0.67
N PHE A 225 -10.75 -6.25 1.41
CA PHE A 225 -12.13 -6.17 0.95
C PHE A 225 -13.10 -5.66 2.02
N SER A 226 -13.51 -4.39 1.93
CA SER A 226 -14.59 -3.83 2.75
C SER A 226 -15.99 -4.00 2.13
N GLY A 227 -16.06 -4.47 0.88
CA GLY A 227 -17.27 -4.44 0.04
C GLY A 227 -17.57 -3.08 -0.59
N GLY A 228 -16.78 -2.05 -0.28
CA GLY A 228 -16.91 -0.74 -0.92
C GLY A 228 -16.55 -0.73 -2.41
N LEU A 229 -16.88 0.38 -3.08
CA LEU A 229 -16.68 0.58 -4.53
C LEU A 229 -15.32 0.12 -5.05
N ASP A 230 -14.24 0.58 -4.43
CA ASP A 230 -12.88 0.41 -4.95
C ASP A 230 -12.46 -1.05 -4.94
N CYS A 231 -12.58 -1.71 -3.79
CA CYS A 231 -12.16 -3.11 -3.63
C CYS A 231 -13.08 -4.07 -4.41
N THR A 232 -14.35 -3.74 -4.61
CA THR A 232 -15.30 -4.56 -5.37
C THR A 232 -15.04 -4.48 -6.87
N ILE A 233 -14.69 -3.30 -7.41
CA ILE A 233 -14.20 -3.16 -8.79
C ILE A 233 -12.93 -3.98 -8.98
N LEU A 234 -11.95 -3.86 -8.07
CA LEU A 234 -10.71 -4.62 -8.17
C LEU A 234 -10.94 -6.12 -8.09
N ALA A 235 -11.79 -6.61 -7.18
CA ALA A 235 -12.13 -8.02 -7.07
C ALA A 235 -12.71 -8.56 -8.38
N ARG A 236 -13.61 -7.82 -9.03
CA ARG A 236 -14.14 -8.21 -10.34
C ARG A 236 -13.08 -8.21 -11.43
N ILE A 237 -12.18 -7.23 -11.45
CA ILE A 237 -11.10 -7.20 -12.46
C ILE A 237 -10.10 -8.33 -12.22
N VAL A 238 -9.76 -8.63 -10.96
CA VAL A 238 -8.90 -9.75 -10.57
C VAL A 238 -9.51 -11.08 -11.05
N ASP A 239 -10.80 -11.27 -10.83
CA ASP A 239 -11.57 -12.39 -11.37
C ASP A 239 -11.49 -12.50 -12.90
N LEU A 240 -11.47 -11.39 -13.63
CA LEU A 240 -11.26 -11.42 -15.08
C LEU A 240 -9.80 -11.69 -15.51
N CYS A 241 -8.82 -11.58 -14.59
CA CYS A 241 -7.39 -11.65 -14.91
C CYS A 241 -6.70 -12.94 -14.49
N LEU A 242 -7.13 -13.61 -13.41
CA LEU A 242 -6.43 -14.83 -12.97
C LEU A 242 -6.78 -16.03 -13.85
N PRO A 243 -5.88 -17.04 -13.90
CA PRO A 243 -6.17 -18.32 -14.54
C PRO A 243 -7.48 -18.96 -14.06
N PRO A 244 -8.16 -19.74 -14.93
CA PRO A 244 -9.37 -20.46 -14.55
C PRO A 244 -9.17 -21.31 -13.28
N GLY A 245 -10.16 -21.28 -12.38
CA GLY A 245 -10.14 -22.08 -11.15
C GLY A 245 -9.27 -21.54 -10.02
N HIS A 246 -8.40 -20.55 -10.26
CA HIS A 246 -7.56 -19.98 -9.21
C HIS A 246 -8.42 -19.19 -8.20
N PRO A 247 -8.41 -19.55 -6.91
CA PRO A 247 -9.33 -18.99 -5.92
C PRO A 247 -8.98 -17.54 -5.54
N ILE A 248 -10.00 -16.76 -5.16
CA ILE A 248 -9.86 -15.39 -4.67
C ILE A 248 -10.33 -15.31 -3.22
N ASP A 249 -9.47 -14.80 -2.34
CA ASP A 249 -9.82 -14.51 -0.94
C ASP A 249 -10.17 -13.04 -0.76
N LEU A 250 -11.44 -12.76 -0.50
CA LEU A 250 -11.91 -11.44 -0.11
C LEU A 250 -11.75 -11.28 1.39
N VAL A 251 -10.65 -10.66 1.82
CA VAL A 251 -10.29 -10.52 3.23
C VAL A 251 -10.96 -9.29 3.83
N ASN A 252 -11.96 -9.52 4.69
CA ASN A 252 -12.74 -8.49 5.36
C ASN A 252 -12.50 -8.52 6.87
N VAL A 253 -12.05 -7.40 7.42
CA VAL A 253 -11.77 -7.24 8.85
C VAL A 253 -12.87 -6.44 9.55
N ALA A 254 -13.25 -6.89 10.73
CA ALA A 254 -14.18 -6.19 11.60
C ALA A 254 -13.82 -6.41 13.07
N PHE A 255 -14.17 -5.45 13.91
CA PHE A 255 -13.78 -5.39 15.32
C PHE A 255 -14.99 -5.50 16.23
N ASP A 256 -14.84 -6.27 17.31
CA ASP A 256 -15.78 -6.24 18.42
C ASP A 256 -15.71 -4.89 19.13
N HIS A 257 -16.86 -4.37 19.55
CA HIS A 257 -16.89 -3.08 20.21
C HIS A 257 -17.07 -3.24 21.73
N PRO A 258 -16.08 -2.90 22.56
CA PRO A 258 -16.07 -3.26 23.99
C PRO A 258 -17.14 -2.57 24.85
N ARG A 259 -17.92 -1.63 24.29
CA ARG A 259 -18.95 -0.87 25.03
C ARG A 259 -20.38 -1.10 24.53
N THR A 260 -20.54 -1.91 23.50
CA THR A 260 -21.86 -2.25 22.97
C THR A 260 -21.90 -3.75 22.84
N ASP A 261 -23.06 -4.39 22.99
CA ASP A 261 -23.21 -5.84 22.73
C ASP A 261 -23.06 -6.20 21.24
N LYS A 262 -22.45 -5.31 20.46
CA LYS A 262 -22.26 -5.44 19.02
C LYS A 262 -20.91 -6.10 18.74
N THR A 263 -20.96 -7.14 17.93
CA THR A 263 -19.79 -7.91 17.52
C THR A 263 -19.22 -7.40 16.20
N ALA A 264 -18.11 -8.00 15.76
CA ALA A 264 -17.56 -7.83 14.43
C ALA A 264 -18.60 -8.07 13.32
N ASP A 265 -19.56 -8.98 13.52
CA ASP A 265 -20.60 -9.27 12.52
C ASP A 265 -21.54 -8.10 12.29
N ASP A 266 -21.75 -7.27 13.32
CA ASP A 266 -22.57 -6.07 13.20
C ASP A 266 -21.86 -4.94 12.43
N ALA A 267 -20.58 -5.09 12.09
CA ALA A 267 -19.80 -4.03 11.45
C ALA A 267 -20.39 -3.66 10.07
N PRO A 268 -20.51 -2.37 9.74
CA PRO A 268 -21.02 -1.96 8.44
C PRO A 268 -20.26 -2.54 7.25
N ASP A 269 -18.92 -2.61 7.33
CA ASP A 269 -18.10 -3.18 6.26
C ASP A 269 -18.24 -4.71 6.19
N ARG A 270 -18.61 -5.40 7.27
CA ARG A 270 -18.96 -6.83 7.23
C ARG A 270 -20.21 -7.05 6.39
N HIS A 271 -21.27 -6.29 6.66
CA HIS A 271 -22.54 -6.40 5.94
C HIS A 271 -22.37 -6.10 4.45
N LEU A 272 -21.74 -4.97 4.14
CA LEU A 272 -21.48 -4.57 2.75
C LEU A 272 -20.53 -5.56 2.05
N GLY A 273 -19.53 -6.07 2.77
CA GLY A 273 -18.64 -7.13 2.32
C GLY A 273 -19.39 -8.39 1.92
N LEU A 274 -20.26 -8.91 2.78
CA LEU A 274 -21.06 -10.11 2.49
C LEU A 274 -22.00 -9.91 1.30
N GLN A 275 -22.66 -8.75 1.20
CA GLN A 275 -23.50 -8.41 0.05
C GLN A 275 -22.69 -8.38 -1.24
N SER A 276 -21.50 -7.76 -1.20
CA SER A 276 -20.64 -7.61 -2.37
C SER A 276 -19.98 -8.91 -2.81
N TRP A 277 -19.58 -9.74 -1.86
CA TRP A 277 -19.11 -11.08 -2.12
C TRP A 277 -20.16 -11.93 -2.83
N ARG A 278 -21.42 -11.95 -2.34
CA ARG A 278 -22.50 -12.71 -2.98
C ARG A 278 -22.74 -12.28 -4.43
N ALA A 279 -22.73 -10.97 -4.69
CA ALA A 279 -22.87 -10.44 -6.04
C ALA A 279 -21.70 -10.85 -6.95
N LEU A 280 -20.47 -10.81 -6.44
CA LEU A 280 -19.28 -11.24 -7.20
C LEU A 280 -19.29 -12.75 -7.48
N ALA A 281 -19.65 -13.56 -6.48
CA ALA A 281 -19.73 -15.02 -6.63
C ALA A 281 -20.77 -15.45 -7.67
N GLN A 282 -21.85 -14.69 -7.85
CA GLN A 282 -22.84 -14.94 -8.92
C GLN A 282 -22.33 -14.59 -10.32
N LEU A 283 -21.27 -13.78 -10.43
CA LEU A 283 -20.71 -13.32 -11.69
C LEU A 283 -19.48 -14.14 -12.14
N SER A 284 -19.06 -15.12 -11.35
CA SER A 284 -17.86 -15.91 -11.60
C SER A 284 -18.08 -17.40 -11.40
N ASP A 285 -17.42 -18.19 -12.26
CA ASP A 285 -17.37 -19.64 -12.14
C ASP A 285 -16.22 -20.11 -11.22
N ARG A 286 -15.33 -19.21 -10.78
CA ARG A 286 -14.22 -19.56 -9.88
C ARG A 286 -14.63 -19.41 -8.41
N PRO A 287 -13.94 -20.11 -7.49
CA PRO A 287 -14.17 -19.91 -6.06
C PRO A 287 -13.78 -18.49 -5.64
N ILE A 288 -14.80 -17.67 -5.33
CA ILE A 288 -14.62 -16.40 -4.62
C ILE A 288 -15.04 -16.65 -3.18
N ARG A 289 -14.09 -16.52 -2.26
CA ARG A 289 -14.27 -16.87 -0.85
C ARG A 289 -14.26 -15.62 0.01
N PHE A 290 -15.17 -15.54 0.98
CA PHE A 290 -15.18 -14.44 1.93
C PHE A 290 -14.44 -14.85 3.18
N VAL A 291 -13.35 -14.16 3.48
CA VAL A 291 -12.51 -14.41 4.66
C VAL A 291 -12.84 -13.39 5.72
N ALA A 292 -13.62 -13.81 6.70
CA ALA A 292 -14.15 -12.95 7.74
C ALA A 292 -13.22 -12.89 8.96
N VAL A 293 -12.31 -11.91 8.99
CA VAL A 293 -11.40 -11.68 10.12
C VAL A 293 -12.16 -10.94 11.22
N ASN A 294 -12.37 -11.60 12.36
CA ASN A 294 -13.04 -11.05 13.53
C ASN A 294 -11.99 -10.72 14.60
N VAL A 295 -11.96 -9.47 15.06
CA VAL A 295 -10.93 -8.98 15.97
C VAL A 295 -11.54 -8.63 17.33
N PRO A 296 -11.33 -9.47 18.36
CA PRO A 296 -11.71 -9.14 19.74
C PRO A 296 -10.94 -7.94 20.26
N PHE A 297 -11.55 -7.14 21.14
CA PHE A 297 -10.90 -5.97 21.73
C PHE A 297 -9.64 -6.34 22.55
N SER A 298 -9.66 -7.46 23.27
CA SER A 298 -8.49 -7.94 24.03
C SER A 298 -7.27 -8.18 23.13
N LEU A 299 -7.49 -8.64 21.91
CA LEU A 299 -6.43 -8.83 20.93
C LEU A 299 -5.89 -7.47 20.44
N VAL A 300 -6.75 -6.47 20.27
CA VAL A 300 -6.31 -5.10 19.96
C VAL A 300 -5.37 -4.57 21.05
N GLU A 301 -5.73 -4.74 22.32
CA GLU A 301 -4.92 -4.26 23.45
C GLU A 301 -3.51 -4.84 23.43
N THR A 302 -3.37 -6.15 23.18
CA THR A 302 -2.06 -6.82 23.14
C THR A 302 -1.17 -6.38 21.96
N HIS A 303 -1.77 -5.94 20.84
CA HIS A 303 -1.02 -5.51 19.65
C HIS A 303 -0.87 -3.99 19.51
N ARG A 304 -1.59 -3.20 20.32
CA ARG A 304 -1.68 -1.73 20.18
C ARG A 304 -0.31 -1.06 20.12
N GLN A 305 0.59 -1.38 21.06
CA GLN A 305 1.92 -0.76 21.11
C GLN A 305 2.78 -1.14 19.89
N ARG A 306 2.68 -2.41 19.45
CA ARG A 306 3.39 -2.87 18.25
C ARG A 306 2.93 -2.09 17.01
N VAL A 307 1.62 -1.90 16.86
CA VAL A 307 1.06 -1.14 15.73
C VAL A 307 1.43 0.34 15.80
N ALA A 308 1.38 0.95 16.99
CA ALA A 308 1.82 2.33 17.22
C ALA A 308 3.29 2.53 16.83
N ASN A 309 4.17 1.59 17.17
CA ASN A 309 5.58 1.64 16.78
C ASN A 309 5.76 1.44 15.26
N LEU A 310 5.02 0.52 14.65
CA LEU A 310 5.09 0.25 13.21
C LEU A 310 4.59 1.43 12.37
N MET A 311 3.58 2.18 12.84
CA MET A 311 2.93 3.24 12.04
C MET A 311 3.68 4.59 12.02
N LYS A 312 4.71 4.76 12.86
CA LYS A 312 5.56 5.96 12.85
C LYS A 312 6.14 6.27 11.46
N PRO A 313 6.18 7.55 11.02
CA PRO A 313 6.12 8.77 11.83
C PRO A 313 4.72 9.25 12.21
N LEU A 314 3.65 8.62 11.68
CA LEU A 314 2.30 8.99 12.08
C LEU A 314 2.05 8.60 13.54
N ASP A 315 1.33 9.45 14.26
CA ASP A 315 1.18 9.37 15.70
C ASP A 315 -0.22 9.81 16.17
N SER A 316 -1.23 9.84 15.30
CA SER A 316 -2.59 10.24 15.70
C SER A 316 -3.49 9.04 16.04
N VAL A 317 -4.56 9.31 16.81
CA VAL A 317 -5.60 8.30 17.12
C VAL A 317 -6.29 7.77 15.86
N MET A 318 -6.50 8.62 14.85
CA MET A 318 -7.04 8.21 13.56
C MET A 318 -6.07 7.30 12.81
N ASP A 319 -4.78 7.63 12.82
CA ASP A 319 -3.75 6.82 12.17
C ASP A 319 -3.66 5.45 12.80
N LEU A 320 -3.70 5.35 14.13
CA LEU A 320 -3.75 4.08 14.85
C LEU A 320 -5.00 3.26 14.48
N SER A 321 -6.16 3.91 14.42
CA SER A 321 -7.42 3.23 14.08
C SER A 321 -7.38 2.63 12.66
N ILE A 322 -6.80 3.35 11.69
CA ILE A 322 -6.64 2.86 10.31
C ILE A 322 -5.56 1.76 10.26
N ALA A 323 -4.41 1.99 10.92
CA ALA A 323 -3.32 1.03 11.02
C ALA A 323 -3.79 -0.32 11.58
N LEU A 324 -4.61 -0.32 12.63
CA LEU A 324 -5.18 -1.52 13.23
C LEU A 324 -6.01 -2.33 12.22
N ALA A 325 -6.84 -1.66 11.42
CA ALA A 325 -7.65 -2.34 10.40
C ALA A 325 -6.75 -3.05 9.37
N PHE A 326 -5.76 -2.36 8.80
CA PHE A 326 -4.83 -2.97 7.86
C PHE A 326 -3.96 -4.06 8.50
N TYR A 327 -3.49 -3.84 9.72
CA TYR A 327 -2.67 -4.79 10.47
C TYR A 327 -3.39 -6.14 10.66
N PHE A 328 -4.62 -6.11 11.15
CA PHE A 328 -5.39 -7.33 11.39
C PHE A 328 -5.92 -7.96 10.10
N ALA A 329 -6.27 -7.15 9.09
CA ALA A 329 -6.61 -7.68 7.77
C ALA A 329 -5.43 -8.44 7.13
N ALA A 330 -4.20 -7.95 7.26
CA ALA A 330 -3.01 -8.63 6.74
C ALA A 330 -2.59 -9.86 7.57
N ARG A 331 -2.84 -9.82 8.89
CA ARG A 331 -2.65 -10.99 9.76
C ARG A 331 -3.52 -12.16 9.27
N ALA A 332 -4.79 -11.87 8.97
CA ALA A 332 -5.77 -12.80 8.41
C ALA A 332 -5.84 -14.15 9.15
N ASP A 333 -5.81 -14.07 10.47
CA ASP A 333 -5.82 -15.18 11.42
C ASP A 333 -7.07 -15.10 12.30
N GLY A 334 -7.57 -16.23 12.79
CA GLY A 334 -8.85 -16.31 13.49
C GLY A 334 -10.04 -15.91 12.59
N ALA A 335 -9.97 -16.23 11.30
CA ALA A 335 -10.98 -15.86 10.33
C ALA A 335 -11.99 -16.98 10.11
N THR A 336 -13.20 -16.61 9.72
CA THR A 336 -14.22 -17.54 9.24
C THR A 336 -14.26 -17.53 7.72
N LEU A 337 -14.18 -18.69 7.08
CA LEU A 337 -14.33 -18.83 5.63
C LEU A 337 -15.80 -19.03 5.26
N LEU A 338 -16.27 -18.33 4.23
CA LEU A 338 -17.55 -18.58 3.59
C LEU A 338 -17.35 -18.80 2.09
N GLU A 339 -17.96 -19.85 1.54
CA GLU A 339 -17.86 -20.24 0.14
C GLU A 339 -19.25 -20.25 -0.54
N SER A 340 -19.28 -20.03 -1.85
CA SER A 340 -20.52 -20.02 -2.63
C SER A 340 -20.98 -21.45 -2.91
N GLY A 341 -22.02 -21.91 -2.22
CA GLY A 341 -22.58 -23.27 -2.37
C GLY A 341 -23.16 -23.82 -1.07
N ASP A 342 -22.77 -23.23 0.06
CA ASP A 342 -23.23 -23.60 1.39
C ASP A 342 -24.65 -23.05 1.65
N SER A 343 -25.66 -23.91 1.47
CA SER A 343 -27.06 -23.63 1.80
C SER A 343 -27.31 -23.51 3.31
N GLU A 344 -26.39 -24.04 4.11
CA GLU A 344 -26.26 -23.79 5.55
C GLU A 344 -24.97 -23.01 5.74
N GLN A 345 -24.96 -21.94 6.53
CA GLN A 345 -23.76 -21.12 6.82
C GLN A 345 -22.68 -21.95 7.53
N HIS A 346 -22.03 -22.89 6.83
CA HIS A 346 -20.91 -23.66 7.35
C HIS A 346 -19.71 -22.73 7.46
N THR A 347 -19.49 -22.27 8.67
CA THR A 347 -18.38 -21.40 9.02
C THR A 347 -17.20 -22.29 9.41
N THR A 348 -16.16 -22.29 8.57
CA THR A 348 -14.93 -23.04 8.89
C THR A 348 -13.87 -22.06 9.40
N GLU A 349 -13.19 -22.43 10.48
CA GLU A 349 -12.00 -21.70 10.93
C GLU A 349 -10.94 -21.73 9.83
N TYR A 350 -10.42 -20.57 9.47
CA TYR A 350 -9.52 -20.41 8.33
C TYR A 350 -8.42 -19.39 8.62
N ARG A 351 -7.26 -19.68 8.04
CA ARG A 351 -6.12 -18.77 8.02
C ARG A 351 -5.71 -18.53 6.58
N CYS A 352 -5.76 -17.28 6.14
CA CYS A 352 -5.33 -16.92 4.80
C CYS A 352 -3.81 -17.10 4.65
N THR A 353 -3.39 -17.94 3.71
CA THR A 353 -1.98 -18.24 3.45
C THR A 353 -1.34 -17.29 2.44
N SER A 354 -2.16 -16.57 1.65
CA SER A 354 -1.73 -15.68 0.57
C SER A 354 -0.59 -14.76 0.99
N LYS A 355 0.48 -14.74 0.21
CA LYS A 355 1.57 -13.76 0.37
C LYS A 355 1.25 -12.41 -0.28
N VAL A 356 0.38 -12.39 -1.30
CA VAL A 356 0.07 -11.21 -2.12
C VAL A 356 -1.37 -10.76 -1.89
N PHE A 357 -1.55 -9.46 -1.67
CA PHE A 357 -2.82 -8.79 -1.39
C PHE A 357 -3.01 -7.63 -2.37
N ILE A 358 -4.13 -7.62 -3.09
CA ILE A 358 -4.55 -6.47 -3.89
C ILE A 358 -5.23 -5.44 -2.99
N SER A 359 -4.81 -4.18 -3.10
CA SER A 359 -5.34 -3.07 -2.32
C SER A 359 -6.05 -2.02 -3.19
N GLY A 360 -7.17 -1.50 -2.68
CA GLY A 360 -7.91 -0.38 -3.27
C GLY A 360 -7.36 1.02 -2.92
N LEU A 361 -6.24 1.10 -2.19
CA LEU A 361 -5.60 2.37 -1.82
C LEU A 361 -5.20 3.19 -3.06
N GLY A 362 -5.31 4.51 -2.95
CA GLY A 362 -5.08 5.47 -4.05
C GLY A 362 -6.36 5.91 -4.77
N ALA A 363 -7.45 5.13 -4.70
CA ALA A 363 -8.70 5.48 -5.37
C ALA A 363 -9.35 6.75 -4.80
N ASP A 364 -9.27 6.97 -3.48
CA ASP A 364 -9.87 8.13 -2.82
C ASP A 364 -9.17 9.44 -3.25
N GLU A 365 -7.84 9.43 -3.35
CA GLU A 365 -6.99 10.55 -3.77
C GLU A 365 -7.13 10.85 -5.26
N LEU A 366 -7.29 9.82 -6.10
CA LEU A 366 -7.35 9.98 -7.56
C LEU A 366 -8.74 10.36 -8.08
N PHE A 367 -9.80 9.90 -7.40
CA PHE A 367 -11.19 10.00 -7.87
C PHE A 367 -12.10 10.77 -6.92
N ALA A 368 -11.55 11.67 -6.10
CA ALA A 368 -12.33 12.53 -5.22
C ALA A 368 -13.21 11.79 -4.18
N GLY A 369 -12.71 10.71 -3.59
CA GLY A 369 -13.47 9.84 -2.68
C GLY A 369 -13.67 10.33 -1.24
N TYR A 370 -12.91 11.33 -0.79
CA TYR A 370 -13.05 11.84 0.57
C TYR A 370 -14.27 12.73 0.76
N LYS A 371 -14.92 12.62 1.93
CA LYS A 371 -16.07 13.46 2.31
C LYS A 371 -15.78 14.96 2.15
N ARG A 372 -14.54 15.39 2.44
CA ARG A 372 -14.12 16.80 2.29
C ARG A 372 -14.22 17.30 0.85
N HIS A 373 -14.00 16.45 -0.15
CA HIS A 373 -14.14 16.81 -1.57
C HIS A 373 -15.58 17.15 -1.90
N ARG A 374 -16.52 16.29 -1.48
CA ARG A 374 -17.96 16.55 -1.61
C ARG A 374 -18.36 17.84 -0.89
N SER A 375 -17.82 18.09 0.31
CA SER A 375 -18.12 19.28 1.10
C SER A 375 -17.68 20.61 0.46
N ILE A 376 -16.79 20.61 -0.55
CA ILE A 376 -16.43 21.80 -1.32
C ILE A 376 -17.67 22.37 -2.03
N PHE A 377 -18.47 21.50 -2.66
CA PHE A 377 -19.65 21.86 -3.45
C PHE A 377 -20.88 22.21 -2.62
N GLN A 378 -20.81 22.06 -1.29
CA GLN A 378 -21.90 22.39 -0.35
C GLN A 378 -21.81 23.83 0.17
N ARG A 379 -20.75 24.58 -0.18
CA ARG A 379 -20.52 25.96 0.27
C ARG A 379 -21.36 26.93 -0.57
N ARG A 380 -22.27 27.66 0.08
CA ARG A 380 -23.30 28.50 -0.56
C ARG A 380 -22.79 29.73 -1.35
N SER A 381 -21.51 30.08 -1.27
CA SER A 381 -20.96 31.35 -1.79
C SER A 381 -19.91 31.18 -2.89
N THR A 382 -19.73 30.00 -3.47
CA THR A 382 -18.72 29.72 -4.51
C THR A 382 -19.40 29.35 -5.82
N SER A 383 -18.87 29.86 -6.94
CA SER A 383 -19.32 29.38 -8.27
C SER A 383 -18.94 27.90 -8.44
N ILE A 384 -19.63 27.21 -9.37
CA ILE A 384 -19.32 25.81 -9.66
C ILE A 384 -17.87 25.65 -10.17
N GLU A 385 -17.40 26.59 -10.99
CA GLU A 385 -16.04 26.62 -11.52
C GLU A 385 -15.00 26.80 -10.39
N GLN A 386 -15.24 27.72 -9.46
CA GLN A 386 -14.39 27.89 -8.27
C GLN A 386 -14.37 26.65 -7.39
N SER A 387 -15.50 25.96 -7.26
CA SER A 387 -15.61 24.71 -6.50
C SER A 387 -14.77 23.60 -7.14
N TYR A 388 -14.76 23.50 -8.48
CA TYR A 388 -13.87 22.59 -9.18
C TYR A 388 -12.39 22.99 -9.06
N GLY A 389 -12.06 24.29 -9.07
CA GLY A 389 -10.71 24.77 -8.80
C GLY A 389 -10.20 24.32 -7.42
N ALA A 390 -11.02 24.51 -6.38
CA ALA A 390 -10.71 24.05 -5.02
C ALA A 390 -10.62 22.51 -4.93
N LEU A 391 -11.45 21.78 -5.69
CA LEU A 391 -11.33 20.33 -5.78
C LEU A 391 -9.97 19.93 -6.36
N ALA A 392 -9.52 20.57 -7.43
CA ALA A 392 -8.24 20.27 -8.06
C ALA A 392 -7.06 20.45 -7.09
N GLU A 393 -7.06 21.56 -6.33
CA GLU A 393 -6.04 21.83 -5.31
C GLU A 393 -6.01 20.78 -4.19
N GLU A 394 -7.18 20.36 -3.70
CA GLU A 394 -7.29 19.31 -2.67
C GLU A 394 -6.81 17.96 -3.20
N LEU A 395 -7.15 17.58 -4.43
CA LEU A 395 -6.70 16.34 -5.05
C LEU A 395 -5.18 16.33 -5.29
N GLU A 396 -4.61 17.44 -5.78
CA GLU A 396 -3.16 17.59 -5.92
C GLU A 396 -2.46 17.45 -4.56
N LEU A 397 -2.99 18.10 -3.52
CA LEU A 397 -2.43 18.03 -2.17
C LEU A 397 -2.51 16.61 -1.60
N ASP A 398 -3.63 15.92 -1.77
CA ASP A 398 -3.84 14.55 -1.31
C ASP A 398 -2.92 13.55 -2.00
N PHE A 399 -2.82 13.64 -3.33
CA PHE A 399 -1.92 12.79 -4.10
C PHE A 399 -0.45 13.01 -3.71
N ASN A 400 -0.03 14.26 -3.54
CA ASN A 400 1.36 14.60 -3.20
C ASN A 400 1.77 14.13 -1.79
N ARG A 401 0.82 13.99 -0.85
CA ARG A 401 1.11 13.51 0.52
C ARG A 401 0.77 12.03 0.74
N LEU A 402 0.25 11.35 -0.28
CA LEU A 402 -0.23 9.97 -0.19
C LEU A 402 0.82 9.01 0.40
N HIS A 403 2.08 9.17 -0.02
CA HIS A 403 3.21 8.35 0.44
C HIS A 403 3.40 8.40 1.97
N ALA A 404 3.23 9.57 2.56
CA ALA A 404 3.47 9.81 3.99
C ALA A 404 2.21 9.65 4.84
N ARG A 405 1.02 9.91 4.28
CA ARG A 405 -0.25 9.85 5.01
C ARG A 405 -0.90 8.47 5.04
N ASN A 406 -0.67 7.65 4.00
CA ASN A 406 -1.32 6.35 3.88
C ASN A 406 -0.31 5.25 3.59
N LEU A 407 0.38 5.30 2.45
CA LEU A 407 1.15 4.17 1.94
C LEU A 407 2.24 3.71 2.90
N GLY A 408 3.01 4.62 3.49
CA GLY A 408 4.05 4.28 4.46
C GLY A 408 3.51 3.52 5.68
N ARG A 409 2.43 4.03 6.31
CA ARG A 409 1.76 3.37 7.44
C ARG A 409 1.27 1.99 7.06
N ASP A 410 0.51 1.92 5.97
CA ASP A 410 -0.21 0.72 5.57
C ASP A 410 0.78 -0.38 5.13
N ASP A 411 1.88 -0.02 4.44
CA ASP A 411 2.96 -0.95 4.09
C ASP A 411 3.75 -1.45 5.31
N ARG A 412 4.02 -0.60 6.30
CA ARG A 412 4.72 -1.02 7.54
C ARG A 412 3.91 -2.02 8.34
N VAL A 413 2.62 -1.76 8.55
CA VAL A 413 1.77 -2.64 9.38
C VAL A 413 1.43 -3.94 8.69
N THR A 414 1.14 -3.92 7.38
CA THR A 414 0.83 -5.15 6.63
C THR A 414 2.09 -5.98 6.36
N GLY A 415 3.21 -5.31 6.08
CA GLY A 415 4.50 -5.96 5.86
C GLY A 415 4.96 -6.77 7.07
N SER A 416 4.64 -6.34 8.30
CA SER A 416 5.00 -7.05 9.53
C SER A 416 4.40 -8.47 9.66
N TRP A 417 3.47 -8.84 8.78
CA TRP A 417 2.88 -10.17 8.67
C TRP A 417 3.32 -10.93 7.42
N ALA A 418 4.47 -10.58 6.86
CA ALA A 418 4.98 -11.19 5.64
C ALA A 418 3.99 -11.13 4.45
N ARG A 419 3.19 -10.06 4.38
CA ARG A 419 2.28 -9.80 3.26
C ARG A 419 2.87 -8.76 2.33
N GLU A 420 2.51 -8.84 1.06
CA GLU A 420 2.80 -7.84 0.04
C GLU A 420 1.52 -7.21 -0.48
N LEU A 421 1.42 -5.89 -0.35
CA LEU A 421 0.35 -5.12 -0.97
C LEU A 421 0.73 -4.77 -2.42
N ARG A 422 -0.20 -4.91 -3.35
CA ARG A 422 -0.08 -4.39 -4.72
C ARG A 422 -1.19 -3.37 -4.98
N TYR A 423 -0.88 -2.31 -5.71
CA TYR A 423 -1.74 -1.12 -5.80
C TYR A 423 -2.18 -0.83 -7.25
N PRO A 424 -3.18 -1.54 -7.81
CA PRO A 424 -3.59 -1.32 -9.19
C PRO A 424 -4.01 0.12 -9.52
N TYR A 425 -4.63 0.84 -8.58
CA TYR A 425 -4.99 2.25 -8.77
C TYR A 425 -3.77 3.18 -8.85
N LEU A 426 -2.62 2.77 -8.33
CA LEU A 426 -1.37 3.53 -8.35
C LEU A 426 -0.40 3.03 -9.42
N ASP A 427 -0.88 2.18 -10.34
CA ASP A 427 -0.15 1.88 -11.56
C ASP A 427 0.13 3.16 -12.36
N ARG A 428 1.31 3.24 -12.96
CA ARG A 428 1.73 4.41 -13.74
C ARG A 428 0.68 4.80 -14.78
N ASP A 429 0.19 3.83 -15.56
CA ASP A 429 -0.72 4.13 -16.66
C ASP A 429 -2.11 4.52 -16.13
N VAL A 430 -2.53 3.96 -14.97
CA VAL A 430 -3.77 4.36 -14.28
C VAL A 430 -3.67 5.78 -13.73
N VAL A 431 -2.56 6.12 -13.08
CA VAL A 431 -2.31 7.46 -12.54
C VAL A 431 -2.26 8.47 -13.68
N GLU A 432 -1.47 8.23 -14.72
CA GLU A 432 -1.37 9.12 -15.89
C GLU A 432 -2.73 9.36 -16.54
N TYR A 433 -3.48 8.28 -16.80
CA TYR A 433 -4.82 8.41 -17.35
C TYR A 433 -5.73 9.21 -16.42
N THR A 434 -5.75 8.88 -15.13
CA THR A 434 -6.64 9.51 -14.16
C THR A 434 -6.32 10.98 -13.94
N LEU A 435 -5.06 11.37 -13.98
CA LEU A 435 -4.65 12.77 -13.88
C LEU A 435 -4.98 13.56 -15.15
N SER A 436 -5.07 12.91 -16.31
CA SER A 436 -5.50 13.54 -17.55
C SER A 436 -7.02 13.79 -17.64
N LEU A 437 -7.82 13.09 -16.81
CA LEU A 437 -9.28 13.19 -16.82
C LEU A 437 -9.79 14.56 -16.40
N SER A 438 -11.01 14.87 -16.84
CA SER A 438 -11.72 16.04 -16.35
C SER A 438 -12.10 15.91 -14.87
N LEU A 439 -12.25 17.05 -14.19
CA LEU A 439 -12.67 17.08 -12.79
C LEU A 439 -14.09 16.55 -12.59
N GLN A 440 -14.99 16.73 -13.57
CA GLN A 440 -16.33 16.12 -13.56
C GLN A 440 -16.30 14.58 -13.59
N ALA A 441 -15.32 13.97 -14.25
CA ALA A 441 -15.15 12.51 -14.22
C ALA A 441 -14.79 12.00 -12.81
N LYS A 442 -14.21 12.85 -11.96
CA LYS A 442 -13.85 12.53 -10.58
C LYS A 442 -15.00 12.82 -9.63
N PHE A 443 -15.62 13.99 -9.76
CA PHE A 443 -16.79 14.40 -8.97
C PHE A 443 -17.86 15.03 -9.88
N ASN A 444 -19.02 14.39 -9.98
CA ASN A 444 -20.15 14.92 -10.71
C ASN A 444 -21.06 15.73 -9.79
N TYR A 445 -21.09 17.04 -9.97
CA TYR A 445 -21.90 17.95 -9.17
C TYR A 445 -23.41 17.79 -9.41
N GLU A 446 -23.82 17.49 -10.64
CA GLU A 446 -25.24 17.40 -11.00
C GLU A 446 -25.91 16.19 -10.34
N THR A 447 -25.17 15.09 -10.20
CA THR A 447 -25.64 13.85 -9.55
C THR A 447 -25.20 13.71 -8.08
N ASP A 448 -24.40 14.65 -7.56
CA ASP A 448 -23.74 14.58 -6.23
C ASP A 448 -22.95 13.27 -6.01
N GLU A 449 -22.22 12.85 -7.04
CA GLU A 449 -21.45 11.60 -7.04
C GLU A 449 -19.94 11.86 -6.95
N ASP A 450 -19.34 11.49 -5.81
CA ASP A 450 -17.90 11.25 -5.71
C ASP A 450 -17.51 10.01 -6.50
N LYS A 451 -16.26 9.95 -6.96
CA LYS A 451 -15.74 8.82 -7.76
C LYS A 451 -16.62 8.50 -8.95
N PHE A 452 -17.15 9.52 -9.62
CA PHE A 452 -18.17 9.37 -10.65
C PHE A 452 -17.79 8.33 -11.71
N LEU A 453 -16.57 8.41 -12.25
CA LEU A 453 -16.07 7.43 -13.22
C LEU A 453 -15.99 6.00 -12.68
N LEU A 454 -15.64 5.81 -11.40
CA LEU A 454 -15.60 4.47 -10.79
C LEU A 454 -17.01 3.92 -10.52
N ARG A 455 -17.98 4.78 -10.17
CA ARG A 455 -19.39 4.38 -10.03
C ARG A 455 -19.94 3.91 -11.37
N GLU A 456 -19.67 4.64 -12.44
CA GLU A 456 -20.01 4.22 -13.81
C GLU A 456 -19.29 2.92 -14.24
N LEU A 457 -18.02 2.76 -13.87
CA LEU A 457 -17.30 1.51 -14.11
C LEU A 457 -17.95 0.32 -13.37
N ALA A 458 -18.34 0.49 -12.11
CA ALA A 458 -19.07 -0.54 -11.36
C ALA A 458 -20.42 -0.87 -12.00
N ARG A 459 -21.17 0.13 -12.50
CA ARG A 459 -22.41 -0.08 -13.27
C ARG A 459 -22.15 -0.95 -14.51
N SER A 460 -21.04 -0.72 -15.22
CA SER A 460 -20.65 -1.51 -16.39
C SER A 460 -20.29 -2.98 -16.07
N PHE A 461 -20.02 -3.29 -14.81
CA PHE A 461 -19.76 -4.64 -14.30
C PHE A 461 -21.00 -5.30 -13.69
N SER A 462 -22.20 -4.74 -13.88
CA SER A 462 -23.44 -5.20 -13.25
C SER A 462 -23.43 -5.10 -11.71
N LEU A 463 -22.60 -4.23 -11.15
CA LEU A 463 -22.44 -4.00 -9.70
C LEU A 463 -23.14 -2.70 -9.26
N ARG A 464 -24.36 -2.47 -9.73
CA ARG A 464 -25.11 -1.21 -9.53
C ARG A 464 -25.30 -0.86 -8.05
N PHE A 465 -25.62 -1.83 -7.19
CA PHE A 465 -25.83 -1.56 -5.77
C PHE A 465 -24.56 -1.00 -5.08
N VAL A 466 -23.36 -1.43 -5.52
CA VAL A 466 -22.10 -0.88 -5.01
C VAL A 466 -21.88 0.53 -5.53
N ALA A 467 -22.21 0.76 -6.81
CA ALA A 467 -22.13 2.08 -7.44
C ALA A 467 -22.99 3.13 -6.73
N ASP A 468 -24.09 2.71 -6.11
CA ASP A 468 -25.01 3.61 -5.39
C ASP A 468 -24.71 3.68 -3.87
N THR A 469 -23.77 2.86 -3.38
CA THR A 469 -23.42 2.81 -1.95
C THR A 469 -22.58 4.04 -1.55
N PRO A 470 -22.96 4.77 -0.48
CA PRO A 470 -22.16 5.89 0.03
C PRO A 470 -20.81 5.44 0.58
N LYS A 471 -19.77 6.24 0.38
CA LYS A 471 -18.43 5.96 0.90
C LYS A 471 -18.41 6.04 2.43
N ARG A 472 -17.74 5.06 3.05
CA ARG A 472 -17.41 5.02 4.48
C ARG A 472 -15.90 4.96 4.66
N ALA A 473 -15.38 5.62 5.69
CA ALA A 473 -13.98 5.49 6.06
C ALA A 473 -13.76 4.19 6.85
N ILE A 474 -12.67 3.49 6.56
CA ILE A 474 -12.41 2.13 7.06
C ILE A 474 -12.49 2.02 8.59
N GLN A 475 -12.00 3.04 9.31
CA GLN A 475 -11.99 3.01 10.77
C GLN A 475 -13.40 3.04 11.40
N PHE A 476 -14.39 3.56 10.68
CA PHE A 476 -15.80 3.52 11.09
C PHE A 476 -16.54 2.32 10.51
N GLY A 477 -16.13 1.88 9.32
CA GLY A 477 -16.73 0.74 8.63
C GLY A 477 -16.39 -0.60 9.28
N ALA A 478 -15.11 -0.82 9.57
CA ALA A 478 -14.59 -1.99 10.31
C ALA A 478 -14.78 -1.87 11.83
N ARG A 479 -15.09 -0.66 12.34
CA ARG A 479 -15.20 -0.31 13.77
C ARG A 479 -13.88 -0.35 14.57
N SER A 480 -12.76 -0.06 13.92
CA SER A 480 -11.47 0.09 14.59
C SER A 480 -11.25 1.46 15.24
N ALA A 481 -12.22 2.38 15.17
CA ALA A 481 -12.17 3.69 15.84
C ALA A 481 -12.89 3.69 17.19
N LYS A 482 -12.42 4.55 18.11
CA LYS A 482 -13.09 4.86 19.39
C LYS A 482 -13.38 3.63 20.25
N MET A 483 -12.42 2.72 20.42
CA MET A 483 -12.62 1.51 21.23
C MET A 483 -12.46 1.74 22.75
N GLU A 484 -11.60 2.66 23.22
CA GLU A 484 -11.25 2.80 24.65
C GLU A 484 -12.22 3.68 25.47
N LYS A 485 -12.45 3.34 26.75
CA LYS A 485 -13.22 4.13 27.75
C LYS A 485 -12.65 5.55 27.87
N GLY A 486 -13.50 6.58 27.83
CA GLY A 486 -13.08 8.00 27.94
C GLY A 486 -12.80 8.73 26.61
N GLN A 487 -12.56 8.01 25.50
CA GLN A 487 -12.29 8.60 24.18
C GLN A 487 -13.49 9.32 23.51
N GLY A 488 -14.63 9.49 24.19
CA GLY A 488 -15.76 10.24 23.63
C GLY A 488 -15.42 11.70 23.30
N LYS A 489 -14.42 12.27 24.00
CA LYS A 489 -13.90 13.63 23.79
C LYS A 489 -12.64 13.69 22.92
N ILE A 490 -11.97 12.56 22.72
CA ILE A 490 -10.71 12.49 21.96
C ILE A 490 -11.02 12.57 20.47
N LYS A 491 -10.41 13.53 19.78
CA LYS A 491 -10.53 13.72 18.34
C LYS A 491 -9.54 12.79 17.64
N GLY A 492 -9.88 12.41 16.40
CA GLY A 492 -8.97 11.58 15.59
C GLY A 492 -7.63 12.25 15.29
N THR A 493 -7.53 13.57 15.42
CA THR A 493 -6.32 14.37 15.22
C THR A 493 -5.44 14.46 16.46
N ASP A 494 -5.90 13.97 17.61
CA ASP A 494 -5.12 14.01 18.84
C ASP A 494 -3.95 13.02 18.73
N ALA A 495 -2.79 13.42 19.26
CA ALA A 495 -1.61 12.56 19.31
C ALA A 495 -1.84 11.36 20.22
N LEU A 496 -1.14 10.26 19.95
CA LEU A 496 -1.08 9.13 20.86
C LEU A 496 -0.30 9.54 22.12
N GLU A 497 -0.84 9.17 23.27
CA GLU A 497 -0.17 9.29 24.58
C GLU A 497 1.03 8.33 24.71
#